data_AF-A0A2R6LMB3-F1
#
_entry.id   AF-A0A2R6LMB3-F1
#
_cell.length_a   1.000
_cell.length_b   1.000
_cell.length_c   1.000
_cell.angle_alpha   90.00
_cell.angle_beta   90.00
_cell.angle_gamma   90.00
#
_symmetry.space_group_name_H-M   'P 1'
#
loop_
_entity.id
_entity.type
_entity.pdbx_description
1 polymer ?
#
loop_
_entity_poly.entity_id
_entity_poly.type
_entity_poly.pdbx_seq_one_letter_code
_entity_poly.pdbx_strand_id
1 'polypeptide(L)'
;MVSLVAAVGLTMLVGVNTLVAAVLTRYFRLRLSTRWGSALYTALFGPVALVIVTLLLSGGLGLGGDLGGRETALLVSVVVPLTLGYAIDLFWMPPPDAVDLPADEGRSSG
;
A
#
# COMPACT_ATOMS: atom_id res chain seq x y z
N MET A 1 -2.69 28.23 9.62
CA MET A 1 -1.34 27.72 9.99
C MET A 1 -1.48 26.24 10.29
N VAL A 2 -0.62 25.38 9.73
CA VAL A 2 -0.65 23.93 10.02
C VAL A 2 0.11 23.67 11.31
N SER A 3 -0.45 22.91 12.24
CA SER A 3 0.26 22.55 13.48
C SER A 3 1.25 21.41 13.22
N LEU A 4 2.34 21.37 13.98
CA LEU A 4 3.33 20.28 13.87
C LEU A 4 2.69 18.90 14.08
N VAL A 5 1.78 18.79 15.05
CA VAL A 5 1.04 17.55 15.33
C VAL A 5 0.20 17.12 14.13
N ALA A 6 -0.50 18.04 13.47
CA ALA A 6 -1.27 17.74 12.27
C ALA A 6 -0.36 17.28 11.11
N ALA A 7 0.78 17.95 10.91
CA ALA A 7 1.75 17.58 9.88
C ALA A 7 2.35 16.17 10.11
N VAL A 8 2.72 15.85 11.35
CA VAL A 8 3.22 14.52 11.73
C VAL A 8 2.13 13.46 11.54
N GLY A 9 0.90 13.74 12.00
CA GLY A 9 -0.22 12.81 11.85
C GLY A 9 -0.58 12.54 10.39
N LEU A 10 -0.54 13.57 9.54
CA LEU A 10 -0.75 13.43 8.11
C LEU A 10 0.38 12.62 7.44
N THR A 11 1.63 12.88 7.81
CA THR A 11 2.78 12.13 7.29
C THR A 11 2.68 10.65 7.66
N MET A 12 2.29 10.35 8.91
CA MET A 12 2.08 8.99 9.39
C MET A 12 0.91 8.31 8.68
N LEU A 13 -0.21 9.02 8.49
CA LEU A 13 -1.36 8.53 7.73
C LEU A 13 -0.97 8.14 6.30
N VAL A 14 -0.27 9.02 5.59
CA VAL A 14 0.21 8.80 4.21
C VAL A 14 1.21 7.65 4.17
N GLY A 15 2.15 7.61 5.12
CA GLY A 15 3.17 6.55 5.21
C GLY A 15 2.56 5.17 5.44
N VAL A 16 1.61 5.04 6.38
CA VAL A 16 0.94 3.76 6.66
C VAL A 16 0.10 3.32 5.46
N ASN A 17 -0.66 4.22 4.83
CA ASN A 17 -1.39 3.88 3.61
C ASN A 17 -0.45 3.45 2.48
N THR A 18 0.72 4.08 2.36
CA THR A 18 1.72 3.73 1.32
C THR A 18 2.29 2.34 1.57
N LEU A 19 2.59 2.02 2.82
CA LEU A 19 3.04 0.69 3.23
C LEU A 19 1.99 -0.38 2.92
N VAL A 20 0.73 -0.13 3.27
CA VAL A 20 -0.38 -1.05 2.98
C VAL A 20 -0.53 -1.27 1.47
N ALA A 21 -0.46 -0.20 0.67
CA ALA A 21 -0.51 -0.29 -0.78
C ALA A 21 0.64 -1.11 -1.37
N ALA A 22 1.87 -0.93 -0.87
CA ALA A 22 3.04 -1.72 -1.29
C ALA A 22 2.86 -3.20 -0.95
N VAL A 23 2.39 -3.51 0.26
CA VAL A 23 2.14 -4.90 0.70
C VAL A 23 1.04 -5.56 -0.14
N LEU A 24 -0.07 -4.87 -0.41
CA LEU A 24 -1.15 -5.41 -1.25
C LEU A 24 -0.67 -5.66 -2.68
N THR A 25 0.08 -4.71 -3.25
CA THR A 25 0.68 -4.86 -4.58
C THR A 25 1.56 -6.10 -4.62
N ARG A 26 2.45 -6.24 -3.63
CA ARG A 26 3.33 -7.41 -3.51
C ARG A 26 2.55 -8.70 -3.39
N TYR A 27 1.52 -8.73 -2.53
CA TYR A 27 0.66 -9.89 -2.32
C TYR A 27 0.00 -10.36 -3.62
N PHE A 28 -0.61 -9.44 -4.37
CA PHE A 28 -1.27 -9.80 -5.63
C PHE A 28 -0.29 -10.26 -6.70
N ARG A 29 0.90 -9.66 -6.79
CA ARG A 29 1.95 -10.13 -7.70
C ARG A 29 2.48 -11.52 -7.35
N LEU A 30 2.51 -11.88 -6.07
CA LEU A 30 2.92 -13.21 -5.62
C LEU A 30 1.82 -14.27 -5.82
N ARG A 31 0.55 -13.89 -5.70
CA ARG A 31 -0.58 -14.84 -5.71
C ARG A 31 -1.25 -15.00 -7.07
N LEU A 32 -1.14 -14.00 -7.95
CA LEU A 32 -1.74 -14.04 -9.27
C LEU A 32 -0.65 -14.31 -10.31
N SER A 33 -0.78 -15.41 -11.04
CA SER A 33 0.14 -15.79 -12.12
C SER A 33 -0.04 -14.95 -13.40
N THR A 34 -1.05 -14.08 -13.45
CA THR A 34 -1.33 -13.24 -14.61
C THR A 34 -0.72 -11.86 -14.44
N ARG A 35 -0.01 -11.40 -15.48
CA ARG A 35 0.68 -10.11 -15.48
C ARG A 35 -0.27 -8.93 -15.23
N TRP A 36 -1.49 -9.00 -15.78
CA TRP A 36 -2.51 -7.97 -15.63
C TRP A 36 -3.42 -8.14 -14.40
N GLY A 37 -3.60 -9.38 -13.91
CA GLY A 37 -4.48 -9.64 -12.77
C GLY A 37 -4.00 -8.92 -11.51
N SER A 38 -2.69 -8.91 -11.27
CA SER A 38 -2.12 -8.20 -10.12
C SER A 38 -2.40 -6.69 -10.16
N ALA A 39 -2.20 -6.03 -11.31
CA ALA A 39 -2.50 -4.61 -11.47
C ALA A 39 -3.99 -4.30 -11.28
N LEU A 40 -4.88 -5.11 -11.87
CA LEU A 40 -6.32 -4.92 -11.77
C LEU A 40 -6.83 -5.10 -10.33
N TYR A 41 -6.37 -6.15 -9.64
CA TYR A 41 -6.75 -6.39 -8.26
C TYR A 41 -6.22 -5.31 -7.31
N THR A 42 -4.99 -4.83 -7.51
CA THR A 42 -4.48 -3.68 -6.74
C THR A 42 -5.31 -2.42 -7.00
N ALA A 43 -5.67 -2.14 -8.25
CA ALA A 43 -6.47 -0.97 -8.59
C ALA A 43 -7.91 -1.03 -8.02
N LEU A 44 -8.47 -2.23 -7.89
CA LEU A 44 -9.83 -2.43 -7.37
C LEU A 44 -9.87 -2.50 -5.84
N PHE A 45 -9.02 -3.33 -5.23
CA PHE A 45 -9.03 -3.59 -3.78
C PHE A 45 -8.14 -2.63 -3.00
N GLY A 46 -7.09 -2.08 -3.60
CA GLY A 46 -6.19 -1.11 -2.98
C GLY A 46 -6.93 0.11 -2.44
N PRO A 47 -7.70 0.85 -3.26
CA PRO A 47 -8.45 2.01 -2.78
C PRO A 47 -9.38 1.69 -1.61
N VAL A 48 -10.08 0.55 -1.66
CA VAL A 48 -10.98 0.11 -0.60
C VAL A 48 -10.22 -0.12 0.71
N ALA A 49 -9.09 -0.82 0.65
CA ALA A 49 -8.24 -1.05 1.81
C ALA A 49 -7.70 0.26 2.41
N LEU A 50 -7.24 1.20 1.57
CA LEU A 50 -6.73 2.49 2.03
C LEU A 50 -7.82 3.39 2.64
N VAL A 51 -9.06 3.31 2.14
CA VAL A 51 -10.19 3.98 2.77
C VAL A 51 -10.45 3.40 4.16
N ILE A 52 -10.44 2.07 4.31
CA ILE A 52 -10.62 1.41 5.61
C ILE A 52 -9.51 1.84 6.59
N VAL A 53 -8.25 1.81 6.15
CA VAL A 53 -7.11 2.23 6.98
C VAL A 53 -7.22 3.70 7.36
N THR A 54 -7.57 4.57 6.42
CA THR A 54 -7.80 6.00 6.67
C THR A 54 -8.92 6.22 7.68
N LEU A 55 -10.06 5.51 7.58
CA LEU A 55 -11.14 5.63 8.55
C LEU A 55 -10.71 5.20 9.96
N LEU A 56 -9.89 4.14 10.07
CA LEU A 56 -9.36 3.69 11.36
C LEU A 56 -8.38 4.69 11.97
N LEU A 57 -7.45 5.21 11.17
CA LEU A 57 -6.39 6.11 11.64
C LEU A 57 -6.91 7.53 11.88
N SER A 58 -7.67 8.08 10.95
CA SER A 58 -8.23 9.43 11.08
C SER A 58 -9.44 9.46 12.01
N GLY A 59 -10.33 8.47 11.92
CA GLY A 59 -11.52 8.41 12.79
C GLY A 59 -11.20 7.93 14.20
N GLY A 60 -10.42 6.85 14.35
CA GLY A 60 -10.11 6.26 15.65
C GLY A 60 -9.00 6.97 16.41
N LEU A 61 -7.98 7.49 15.72
CA LEU A 61 -6.81 8.13 16.34
C LEU A 61 -6.70 9.63 16.06
N GLY A 62 -7.60 10.21 15.26
CA GLY A 62 -7.58 11.64 14.94
C GLY A 62 -6.42 12.08 14.02
N LEU A 63 -5.77 11.16 13.30
CA LEU A 63 -4.63 11.48 12.44
C LEU A 63 -5.07 12.17 11.14
N GLY A 64 -4.24 13.08 10.61
CA GLY A 64 -4.40 13.67 9.29
C GLY A 64 -4.97 15.10 9.26
N GLY A 65 -5.73 15.50 10.28
CA GLY A 65 -6.31 16.85 10.37
C GLY A 65 -7.31 17.19 9.25
N ASP A 66 -7.73 18.45 9.19
CA ASP A 66 -8.59 18.96 8.12
C ASP A 66 -7.78 19.31 6.87
N LEU A 67 -8.13 18.67 5.75
CA LEU A 67 -7.48 18.85 4.45
C LEU A 67 -8.21 19.84 3.54
N GLY A 68 -9.24 20.52 4.05
CA GLY A 68 -9.98 21.58 3.36
C GLY A 68 -11.02 21.09 2.35
N GLY A 69 -11.14 19.77 2.15
CA GLY A 69 -12.16 19.19 1.27
C GLY A 69 -12.05 17.69 1.07
N ARG A 70 -13.17 17.09 0.63
CA ARG A 70 -13.27 15.64 0.35
C ARG A 70 -12.33 15.20 -0.76
N GLU A 71 -12.19 16.00 -1.81
CA GLU A 71 -11.35 15.67 -2.97
C GLU A 71 -9.87 15.60 -2.57
N THR A 72 -9.38 16.63 -1.87
CA THR A 72 -8.02 16.65 -1.31
C THR A 72 -7.78 15.48 -0.36
N ALA A 73 -8.76 15.17 0.50
CA ALA A 73 -8.65 14.04 1.41
C ALA A 73 -8.49 12.71 0.66
N LEU A 74 -9.30 12.45 -0.37
CA LEU A 74 -9.19 11.23 -1.18
C LEU A 74 -7.88 11.18 -1.96
N LEU A 75 -7.45 12.29 -2.54
CA LEU A 75 -6.20 12.35 -3.28
C LEU A 75 -5.00 12.02 -2.37
N VAL A 76 -4.91 12.69 -1.22
CA VAL A 76 -3.78 12.58 -0.29
C VAL A 76 -3.77 11.26 0.47
N SER A 77 -4.93 10.74 0.89
CA SER A 77 -5.00 9.54 1.72
C SER A 77 -5.14 8.23 0.93
N VAL A 78 -5.52 8.29 -0.35
CA VAL A 78 -5.76 7.10 -1.18
C VAL A 78 -4.93 7.10 -2.45
N VAL A 79 -5.06 8.11 -3.31
CA VAL A 79 -4.43 8.11 -4.65
C VAL A 79 -2.91 8.21 -4.55
N VAL A 80 -2.40 9.15 -3.75
CA VAL A 80 -0.96 9.33 -3.55
C VAL A 80 -0.32 8.08 -2.93
N PRO A 81 -0.83 7.53 -1.82
CA PRO A 81 -0.25 6.33 -1.23
C PRO A 81 -0.35 5.09 -2.11
N LEU A 82 -1.46 4.91 -2.85
CA LEU A 82 -1.61 3.78 -3.77
C LEU A 82 -0.56 3.84 -4.89
N THR A 83 -0.38 5.03 -5.47
CA THR A 83 0.60 5.26 -6.54
C THR A 83 2.02 5.04 -6.02
N LEU A 84 2.35 5.60 -4.85
CA LEU A 84 3.67 5.43 -4.23
C LEU A 84 3.93 3.97 -3.85
N GLY A 85 2.97 3.28 -3.22
CA GLY A 85 3.13 1.89 -2.83
C GLY A 85 3.33 0.96 -4.02
N TYR A 86 2.60 1.21 -5.11
CA TYR A 86 2.79 0.50 -6.37
C TYR A 86 4.16 0.78 -7.00
N ALA A 87 4.58 2.05 -7.03
CA ALA A 87 5.88 2.46 -7.54
C ALA A 87 7.04 1.87 -6.72
N ILE A 88 6.93 1.83 -5.39
CA ILE A 88 7.91 1.19 -4.51
C ILE A 88 8.06 -0.29 -4.87
N ASP A 89 6.95 -1.02 -5.01
CA ASP A 89 7.01 -2.44 -5.35
C ASP A 89 7.55 -2.69 -6.78
N LEU A 90 7.29 -1.79 -7.74
CA LEU A 90 7.80 -1.95 -9.10
C LEU A 90 9.28 -1.59 -9.25
N PHE A 91 9.72 -0.51 -8.62
CA PHE A 91 11.06 0.05 -8.87
C PHE A 91 12.11 -0.41 -7.85
N TRP A 92 11.71 -0.78 -6.63
CA TRP A 92 12.65 -1.20 -5.58
C TRP A 92 12.63 -2.70 -5.27
N MET A 93 11.59 -3.43 -5.65
CA MET A 93 11.50 -4.87 -5.38
C MET A 93 11.70 -5.70 -6.66
N PRO A 94 12.60 -6.69 -6.65
CA PRO A 94 12.70 -7.67 -7.73
C PRO A 94 11.35 -8.34 -8.01
N PRO A 95 11.04 -8.63 -9.27
CA PRO A 95 9.82 -9.33 -9.61
C PRO A 95 9.84 -10.76 -9.03
N PRO A 96 8.68 -11.33 -8.66
CA PRO A 96 8.60 -12.60 -7.94
C PRO A 96 9.34 -13.77 -8.59
N ASP A 97 9.29 -13.81 -9.92
CA ASP A 97 9.87 -14.84 -10.77
C ASP A 97 11.39 -14.71 -10.94
N ALA A 98 11.98 -13.56 -10.57
CA ALA A 98 13.42 -13.36 -10.58
C ALA A 98 14.12 -13.76 -9.27
N VAL A 99 13.37 -14.23 -8.27
CA VAL A 99 13.93 -14.68 -6.99
C VAL A 99 14.05 -16.19 -6.99
N ASP A 100 15.28 -16.70 -7.12
CA ASP A 100 15.56 -18.12 -6.92
C ASP A 100 15.36 -18.46 -5.44
N LEU A 101 14.40 -19.34 -5.16
CA LEU A 101 14.21 -19.92 -3.83
C LEU A 101 15.19 -21.10 -3.69
N PRO A 102 15.75 -21.35 -2.48
CA PRO A 102 16.50 -22.57 -2.24
C PRO A 102 15.69 -23.77 -2.68
N ALA A 103 16.30 -24.68 -3.44
CA ALA A 103 15.66 -25.95 -3.76
C ALA A 103 15.27 -26.64 -2.43
N ASP A 104 14.13 -27.34 -2.42
CA ASP A 104 13.72 -28.19 -1.30
C ASP A 104 14.77 -29.32 -1.12
N GLU A 105 15.92 -29.04 -0.51
CA GLU A 105 16.98 -30.00 -0.20
C GLU A 105 16.55 -31.04 0.86
N GLY A 106 15.32 -30.95 1.38
CA GLY A 106 14.80 -31.78 2.47
C GLY A 106 13.84 -32.93 2.10
N ARG A 107 13.60 -33.23 0.81
CA ARG A 107 12.69 -34.33 0.38
C ARG A 107 13.32 -35.35 -0.55
N SER A 108 14.63 -35.58 -0.46
CA SER A 108 15.30 -36.66 -1.20
C SER A 108 16.08 -37.66 -0.34
N SER A 109 15.94 -37.64 0.99
CA SER A 109 16.41 -38.74 1.85
C SER A 109 15.32 -39.81 1.98
N GLY A 110 15.16 -40.59 0.92
CA GLY A 110 14.65 -41.97 0.99
C GLY A 110 15.80 -42.93 1.30
#